data_AF-L1JBP9-F1
#
_entry.id   AF-L1JBP9-F1
#
_cell.length_a   1.000
_cell.length_b   1.000
_cell.length_c   1.000
_cell.angle_alpha   90.00
_cell.angle_beta   90.00
_cell.angle_gamma   90.00
#
_symmetry.space_group_name_H-M   'P 1'
#
loop_
_entity.id
_entity.type
_entity.pdbx_description
1 polymer ?
#
loop_
_entity_poly.entity_id
_entity_poly.type
_entity_poly.pdbx_seq_one_letter_code
_entity_poly.pdbx_strand_id
1 'polypeptide(L)'
;MAEPLQTASMEEEEQEDDELDEEAEESTTVQDEGIVDEESANQEKPEQETVKKKKGSKKDDSGENQVKESPAEAKKRISNTIVLQPGTENLRVGRATDESPTVVPHCIARLLVEDAEDPADFSLPPASSDKNWLQEKQREMLEVERSLKRWSGPTRKTPTGEGDKVDEEIISAPGEEPEILGASLGSAAFYCGSSALRVTCQRRSDGTRYSLHRPFRRGRLFAKPSLEVAACDLQAIWEHAIRDVLSIPLQELANMACVLIVPANICKMDIKIMADVLLTRMQFGSLAVVQDASCSSYQAHSHTSCVVDIGAGKTSVTVVEDGSCVPCASERTKDGGRGARAEDGVGFHLGYGGLDMERMLLALLKESSPASDKPPSSEGKKSILSKFDANEPYHCEELRMFKERTCYILGAQQDIFWKNDEMRLALPNQPSTLHRLRILSPACLPPMGLFHPKLFEPLDWKLAKRKRWADAEEIVDDDFVLDMLQNRSGGQGDKEDRLLLRDEYLFLPSGSPLCLSDVIRDAIARVMQMHEMSKETKLAEFTQKLYGNIILAGGCSGIKGLAEAIEQRLSKIKPAFVNQATVLVNPKSRSSLHLAWCGGKLVASAECYREIFVKRKEWQDRGIQVLRERVCFPW
;
A
#
# COMPACT_ATOMS: atom_id res chain seq x y z
N MET A 1 -60.88 -52.20 -13.99
CA MET A 1 -59.56 -52.34 -13.36
C MET A 1 -58.98 -50.93 -13.33
N ALA A 2 -59.29 -50.07 -12.35
CA ALA A 2 -59.53 -50.30 -10.92
C ALA A 2 -58.31 -50.95 -10.25
N GLU A 3 -57.74 -50.46 -9.15
CA GLU A 3 -57.96 -49.25 -8.31
C GLU A 3 -56.76 -49.19 -7.30
N PRO A 4 -56.64 -48.23 -6.34
CA PRO A 4 -55.34 -47.72 -5.91
C PRO A 4 -54.94 -48.05 -4.45
N LEU A 5 -55.15 -47.10 -3.50
CA LEU A 5 -54.67 -47.02 -2.09
C LEU A 5 -53.20 -46.54 -1.96
N GLN A 6 -52.81 -45.65 -1.02
CA GLN A 6 -53.45 -44.93 0.10
C GLN A 6 -52.66 -43.60 0.35
N THR A 7 -53.08 -42.44 0.92
CA THR A 7 -54.19 -41.95 1.80
C THR A 7 -54.14 -42.41 3.26
N ALA A 8 -54.10 -41.57 4.31
CA ALA A 8 -54.13 -40.09 4.48
C ALA A 8 -53.12 -39.70 5.62
N SER A 9 -53.05 -38.53 6.27
CA SER A 9 -53.86 -37.28 6.40
C SER A 9 -52.91 -36.05 6.41
N MET A 10 -53.22 -34.76 6.68
CA MET A 10 -54.30 -34.00 7.36
C MET A 10 -54.32 -34.01 8.90
N GLU A 11 -53.90 -32.89 9.50
CA GLU A 11 -54.57 -32.22 10.64
C GLU A 11 -54.10 -30.75 10.69
N GLU A 12 -55.06 -29.82 10.76
CA GLU A 12 -54.87 -28.39 10.94
C GLU A 12 -55.61 -28.00 12.24
N GLU A 13 -55.01 -27.18 13.10
CA GLU A 13 -55.73 -26.46 14.15
C GLU A 13 -55.34 -24.98 14.11
N GLU A 14 -56.37 -24.14 13.97
CA GLU A 14 -56.35 -22.71 14.32
C GLU A 14 -56.43 -22.59 15.88
N GLN A 15 -56.38 -21.45 16.57
CA GLN A 15 -56.62 -20.05 16.22
C GLN A 15 -56.08 -19.16 17.41
N GLU A 16 -55.91 -17.86 17.19
CA GLU A 16 -55.96 -16.78 18.22
C GLU A 16 -54.87 -16.79 19.35
N ASP A 17 -54.43 -15.66 19.95
CA ASP A 17 -54.91 -14.26 19.86
C ASP A 17 -53.78 -13.22 20.08
N ASP A 18 -54.13 -11.95 19.84
CA ASP A 18 -53.46 -10.65 20.10
C ASP A 18 -52.18 -10.55 20.99
N GLU A 19 -51.20 -9.75 20.54
CA GLU A 19 -50.99 -8.36 21.02
C GLU A 19 -50.06 -7.55 20.08
N LEU A 20 -50.31 -6.24 19.93
CA LEU A 20 -49.56 -5.32 19.06
C LEU A 20 -48.96 -4.17 19.88
N ASP A 21 -47.65 -3.98 19.81
CA ASP A 21 -46.95 -2.78 20.29
C ASP A 21 -46.08 -2.18 19.17
N GLU A 22 -46.52 -1.06 18.59
CA GLU A 22 -45.70 -0.16 17.78
C GLU A 22 -45.40 1.12 18.60
N GLU A 23 -44.16 1.30 19.07
CA GLU A 23 -43.71 2.61 19.58
C GLU A 23 -42.93 3.38 18.51
N ALA A 24 -43.34 4.63 18.29
CA ALA A 24 -43.00 5.43 17.12
C ALA A 24 -41.64 6.16 17.18
N GLU A 25 -41.09 6.51 16.01
CA GLU A 25 -40.10 7.58 15.89
C GLU A 25 -40.80 8.95 15.92
N GLU A 26 -40.56 9.78 16.95
CA GLU A 26 -41.05 11.16 16.99
C GLU A 26 -40.26 12.07 16.02
N SER A 27 -40.93 12.51 14.95
CA SER A 27 -40.48 13.62 14.11
C SER A 27 -41.24 14.91 14.47
N THR A 28 -40.57 15.83 15.16
CA THR A 28 -41.19 17.09 15.62
C THR A 28 -41.20 18.15 14.52
N THR A 29 -42.40 18.57 14.11
CA THR A 29 -42.60 19.69 13.17
C THR A 29 -43.70 20.62 13.68
N VAL A 30 -43.41 21.92 13.73
CA VAL A 30 -44.34 23.02 14.03
C VAL A 30 -44.03 24.09 12.97
N GLN A 31 -44.83 24.18 11.90
CA GLN A 31 -46.03 25.02 11.80
C GLN A 31 -45.76 26.51 12.02
N ASP A 32 -45.97 27.29 10.97
CA ASP A 32 -46.61 28.61 11.04
C ASP A 32 -47.46 28.80 9.76
N GLU A 33 -48.40 29.75 9.78
CA GLU A 33 -49.55 29.78 8.88
C GLU A 33 -49.31 30.44 7.50
N GLY A 34 -50.23 30.20 6.56
CA GLY A 34 -50.18 30.74 5.20
C GLY A 34 -51.28 31.78 4.91
N ILE A 35 -51.04 32.61 3.90
CA ILE A 35 -52.05 33.48 3.27
C ILE A 35 -51.97 33.27 1.76
N VAL A 36 -53.12 33.26 1.09
CA VAL A 36 -53.29 33.10 -0.36
C VAL A 36 -53.84 34.42 -0.93
N ASP A 37 -53.38 34.82 -2.11
CA ASP A 37 -54.16 35.61 -3.08
C ASP A 37 -53.60 35.40 -4.50
N GLU A 38 -54.44 35.56 -5.52
CA GLU A 38 -54.15 35.22 -6.93
C GLU A 38 -53.97 36.46 -7.85
N GLU A 39 -53.71 36.18 -9.14
CA GLU A 39 -53.86 37.10 -10.30
C GLU A 39 -52.86 38.29 -10.46
N SER A 40 -52.50 38.76 -11.67
CA SER A 40 -52.70 38.22 -13.04
C SER A 40 -51.76 38.84 -14.11
N ALA A 41 -51.64 38.13 -15.25
CA ALA A 41 -51.47 38.60 -16.65
C ALA A 41 -50.30 39.52 -17.13
N ASN A 42 -49.58 39.03 -18.17
CA ASN A 42 -49.01 39.77 -19.33
C ASN A 42 -47.94 40.89 -19.06
N GLN A 43 -47.09 41.43 -19.96
CA GLN A 43 -46.69 41.26 -21.38
C GLN A 43 -45.30 42.00 -21.54
N GLU A 44 -44.41 41.90 -22.55
CA GLU A 44 -44.30 41.13 -23.81
C GLU A 44 -42.79 40.96 -24.22
N LYS A 45 -42.39 41.30 -25.47
CA LYS A 45 -41.03 41.27 -26.09
C LYS A 45 -41.05 42.22 -27.34
N PRO A 46 -39.93 42.50 -28.05
CA PRO A 46 -38.53 42.74 -27.66
C PRO A 46 -37.97 44.04 -28.35
N GLU A 47 -36.72 44.03 -28.85
CA GLU A 47 -36.06 45.02 -29.76
C GLU A 47 -35.56 46.34 -29.12
N GLN A 48 -34.24 46.60 -29.05
CA GLN A 48 -33.24 46.96 -30.08
C GLN A 48 -33.30 48.43 -30.56
N GLU A 49 -32.34 49.26 -30.13
CA GLU A 49 -31.55 50.08 -31.08
C GLU A 49 -30.18 50.51 -30.49
N THR A 50 -29.33 51.14 -31.32
CA THR A 50 -27.92 51.45 -31.01
C THR A 50 -27.64 52.95 -30.98
N VAL A 51 -26.56 53.39 -30.31
CA VAL A 51 -25.59 54.38 -30.87
C VAL A 51 -24.30 54.47 -30.05
N LYS A 52 -23.21 54.88 -30.69
CA LYS A 52 -21.81 54.87 -30.18
C LYS A 52 -21.39 56.18 -29.51
N LYS A 53 -20.45 56.12 -28.56
CA LYS A 53 -19.45 57.19 -28.33
C LYS A 53 -18.09 56.60 -27.91
N LYS A 54 -17.00 57.11 -28.48
CA LYS A 54 -15.60 56.73 -28.17
C LYS A 54 -14.94 57.76 -27.25
N LYS A 55 -14.20 57.28 -26.24
CA LYS A 55 -12.94 57.79 -25.64
C LYS A 55 -12.77 57.13 -24.25
N GLY A 56 -11.61 56.63 -23.84
CA GLY A 56 -10.34 56.46 -24.56
C GLY A 56 -9.13 56.60 -23.63
N SER A 57 -8.66 55.50 -23.06
CA SER A 57 -7.46 55.42 -22.19
C SER A 57 -6.76 54.08 -22.35
N LYS A 58 -5.48 54.02 -21.95
CA LYS A 58 -4.55 52.90 -22.19
C LYS A 58 -5.12 51.52 -21.85
N LYS A 59 -4.78 50.53 -22.68
CA LYS A 59 -4.88 49.10 -22.40
C LYS A 59 -3.46 48.59 -22.17
N ASP A 60 -3.15 48.12 -20.96
CA ASP A 60 -1.95 47.34 -20.73
C ASP A 60 -2.25 45.89 -21.15
N ASP A 61 -1.45 45.33 -22.06
CA ASP A 61 -1.80 44.12 -22.81
C ASP A 61 -0.96 42.92 -22.38
N SER A 62 -1.25 42.42 -21.17
CA SER A 62 -0.68 41.18 -20.62
C SER A 62 -1.77 40.30 -19.97
N GLY A 63 -2.98 40.33 -20.53
CA GLY A 63 -4.08 39.46 -20.12
C GLY A 63 -4.01 38.12 -20.83
N GLU A 64 -3.48 37.10 -20.16
CA GLU A 64 -3.63 35.72 -20.62
C GLU A 64 -5.11 35.35 -20.65
N ASN A 65 -5.64 35.10 -21.86
CA ASN A 65 -6.99 34.59 -22.03
C ASN A 65 -7.03 33.10 -21.62
N GLN A 66 -7.08 32.84 -20.32
CA GLN A 66 -7.44 31.52 -19.78
C GLN A 66 -8.89 31.22 -20.16
N VAL A 67 -9.06 30.53 -21.30
CA VAL A 67 -10.35 30.00 -21.74
C VAL A 67 -10.79 28.95 -20.74
N LYS A 68 -11.83 29.24 -19.95
CA LYS A 68 -12.40 28.28 -19.00
C LYS A 68 -12.94 27.07 -19.75
N GLU A 69 -12.41 25.88 -19.43
CA GLU A 69 -12.85 24.59 -19.96
C GLU A 69 -14.35 24.40 -19.70
N SER A 70 -15.11 23.91 -20.67
CA SER A 70 -16.53 23.63 -20.45
C SER A 70 -16.72 22.41 -19.53
N PRO A 71 -17.84 22.32 -18.79
CA PRO A 71 -18.13 21.15 -17.95
C PRO A 71 -18.14 19.82 -18.71
N ALA A 72 -18.43 19.84 -20.02
CA ALA A 72 -18.41 18.67 -20.88
C ALA A 72 -16.98 18.21 -21.22
N GLU A 73 -16.08 19.15 -21.51
CA GLU A 73 -14.66 18.87 -21.76
C GLU A 73 -13.97 18.37 -20.47
N ALA A 74 -14.21 19.03 -19.34
CA ALA A 74 -13.69 18.60 -18.04
C ALA A 74 -14.16 17.18 -17.67
N LYS A 75 -15.44 16.86 -17.89
CA LYS A 75 -15.98 15.50 -17.67
C LYS A 75 -15.31 14.47 -18.59
N LYS A 76 -15.08 14.82 -19.86
CA LYS A 76 -14.38 13.96 -20.84
C LYS A 76 -12.90 13.75 -20.48
N ARG A 77 -12.22 14.78 -19.97
CA ARG A 77 -10.84 14.68 -19.46
C ARG A 77 -10.73 13.67 -18.32
N ILE A 78 -11.68 13.71 -17.38
CA ILE A 78 -11.71 12.80 -16.22
C ILE A 78 -12.00 11.35 -16.66
N SER A 79 -12.97 11.11 -17.55
CA SER A 79 -13.26 9.75 -18.06
C SER A 79 -12.10 9.13 -18.86
N ASN A 80 -11.26 9.98 -19.46
CA ASN A 80 -10.07 9.59 -20.21
C ASN A 80 -8.79 9.56 -19.36
N THR A 81 -8.88 9.65 -18.02
CA THR A 81 -7.71 9.56 -17.13
C THR A 81 -7.71 8.24 -16.38
N ILE A 82 -6.62 7.48 -16.44
CA ILE A 82 -6.33 6.34 -15.56
C ILE A 82 -5.51 6.83 -14.36
N VAL A 83 -5.81 6.33 -13.16
CA VAL A 83 -5.02 6.55 -11.95
C VAL A 83 -4.33 5.24 -11.60
N LEU A 84 -3.00 5.29 -11.48
CA LEU A 84 -2.13 4.12 -11.31
C LEU A 84 -1.26 4.31 -10.06
N GLN A 85 -1.42 3.44 -9.07
CA GLN A 85 -0.57 3.40 -7.86
C GLN A 85 0.10 2.02 -7.76
N PRO A 86 1.37 1.90 -8.20
CA PRO A 86 2.18 0.70 -7.98
C PRO A 86 2.50 0.46 -6.50
N GLY A 87 2.79 -0.80 -6.17
CA GLY A 87 3.20 -1.22 -4.83
C GLY A 87 3.95 -2.55 -4.86
N THR A 88 4.55 -2.97 -3.74
CA THR A 88 5.28 -4.25 -3.66
C THR A 88 4.40 -5.48 -3.91
N GLU A 89 3.20 -5.49 -3.32
CA GLU A 89 2.28 -6.64 -3.46
C GLU A 89 1.15 -6.41 -4.44
N ASN A 90 0.58 -5.21 -4.46
CA ASN A 90 -0.68 -4.90 -5.13
C ASN A 90 -0.61 -3.57 -5.87
N LEU A 91 -0.91 -3.63 -7.16
CA LEU A 91 -1.18 -2.49 -8.04
C LEU A 91 -2.62 -2.04 -7.80
N ARG A 92 -2.84 -0.74 -7.59
CA ARG A 92 -4.18 -0.13 -7.61
C ARG A 92 -4.33 0.62 -8.92
N VAL A 93 -5.35 0.29 -9.69
CA VAL A 93 -5.60 0.88 -11.02
C VAL A 93 -7.10 1.07 -11.25
N GLY A 94 -7.45 2.05 -12.06
CA GLY A 94 -8.83 2.34 -12.47
C GLY A 94 -8.90 3.69 -13.19
N ARG A 95 -10.05 4.05 -13.73
CA ARG A 95 -10.28 5.39 -14.28
C ARG A 95 -10.50 6.39 -13.13
N ALA A 96 -10.22 7.67 -13.37
CA ALA A 96 -10.46 8.74 -12.39
C ALA A 96 -11.96 8.95 -12.07
N THR A 97 -12.86 8.29 -12.79
CA THR A 97 -14.29 8.17 -12.48
C THR A 97 -14.59 7.18 -11.36
N ASP A 98 -13.87 6.05 -11.31
CA ASP A 98 -14.33 4.82 -10.67
C ASP A 98 -14.27 4.92 -9.15
N GLU A 99 -15.29 4.43 -8.42
CA GLU A 99 -15.44 4.73 -6.99
C GLU A 99 -14.23 4.28 -6.15
N SER A 100 -13.73 3.08 -6.43
CA SER A 100 -12.58 2.45 -5.79
C SER A 100 -11.62 1.90 -6.85
N PRO A 101 -10.34 1.66 -6.52
CA PRO A 101 -9.42 1.03 -7.47
C PRO A 101 -9.73 -0.45 -7.62
N THR A 102 -9.59 -0.96 -8.83
CA THR A 102 -9.30 -2.38 -9.03
C THR A 102 -7.93 -2.69 -8.44
N VAL A 103 -7.83 -3.78 -7.68
CA VAL A 103 -6.59 -4.25 -7.07
C VAL A 103 -6.10 -5.47 -7.84
N VAL A 104 -4.88 -5.40 -8.38
CA VAL A 104 -4.25 -6.48 -9.15
C VAL A 104 -2.93 -6.85 -8.48
N PRO A 105 -2.63 -8.14 -8.22
CA PRO A 105 -1.34 -8.56 -7.70
C PRO A 105 -0.18 -8.07 -8.59
N HIS A 106 0.77 -7.37 -7.99
CA HIS A 106 1.87 -6.73 -8.72
C HIS A 106 3.05 -7.69 -8.91
N CYS A 107 2.78 -8.78 -9.63
CA CYS A 107 3.72 -9.86 -9.89
C CYS A 107 3.53 -10.48 -11.28
N ILE A 108 4.62 -11.10 -11.75
CA ILE A 108 4.68 -11.85 -13.01
C ILE A 108 5.46 -13.14 -12.78
N ALA A 109 4.93 -14.27 -13.23
CA ALA A 109 5.62 -15.55 -13.27
C ALA A 109 6.21 -15.72 -14.66
N ARG A 110 7.54 -15.76 -14.80
CA ARG A 110 8.22 -15.99 -16.09
C ARG A 110 8.78 -17.41 -16.14
N LEU A 111 8.63 -18.07 -17.30
CA LEU A 111 9.21 -19.38 -17.53
C LEU A 111 10.73 -19.24 -17.77
N LEU A 112 11.52 -19.86 -16.90
CA LEU A 112 12.96 -19.98 -17.02
C LEU A 112 13.33 -21.29 -17.72
N VAL A 113 14.31 -21.21 -18.61
CA VAL A 113 14.97 -22.35 -19.26
C VAL A 113 15.99 -22.97 -18.29
N GLU A 114 16.46 -24.17 -18.60
CA GLU A 114 17.52 -24.86 -17.86
C GLU A 114 18.80 -24.00 -17.72
N ASP A 115 19.55 -24.23 -16.63
CA ASP A 115 20.76 -23.51 -16.21
C ASP A 115 20.68 -21.98 -15.99
N ALA A 116 19.51 -21.36 -16.10
CA ALA A 116 19.33 -19.97 -15.63
C ALA A 116 19.50 -19.87 -14.09
N GLU A 117 20.30 -18.89 -13.62
CA GLU A 117 20.26 -18.48 -12.21
C GLU A 117 18.85 -17.99 -11.90
N ASP A 118 18.20 -18.58 -10.89
CA ASP A 118 16.88 -18.15 -10.45
C ASP A 118 16.98 -16.80 -9.71
N PRO A 119 16.42 -15.70 -10.25
CA PRO A 119 16.46 -14.40 -9.59
C PRO A 119 15.42 -14.28 -8.47
N ALA A 120 14.62 -15.33 -8.22
CA ALA A 120 13.42 -15.36 -7.38
C ALA A 120 13.42 -14.36 -6.23
N ASP A 121 12.64 -13.31 -6.40
CA ASP A 121 12.35 -12.33 -5.35
C ASP A 121 11.35 -12.88 -4.31
N PHE A 122 10.73 -14.03 -4.62
CA PHE A 122 9.46 -14.43 -4.04
C PHE A 122 9.50 -15.27 -2.77
N SER A 123 10.59 -15.99 -2.48
CA SER A 123 10.66 -16.72 -1.21
C SER A 123 10.41 -15.74 -0.06
N LEU A 124 9.47 -16.04 0.84
CA LEU A 124 9.48 -15.42 2.18
C LEU A 124 10.89 -15.68 2.74
N PRO A 125 11.79 -14.66 2.81
CA PRO A 125 13.22 -14.94 2.66
C PRO A 125 13.67 -15.97 3.68
N PRO A 126 14.34 -17.06 3.25
CA PRO A 126 14.20 -18.38 3.84
C PRO A 126 14.27 -18.33 5.37
N ALA A 127 13.25 -18.91 6.01
CA ALA A 127 13.16 -19.00 7.47
C ALA A 127 14.52 -19.45 8.02
N SER A 128 15.05 -18.66 8.97
CA SER A 128 16.48 -18.64 9.28
C SER A 128 17.07 -20.05 9.37
N SER A 129 18.23 -20.26 8.75
CA SER A 129 18.99 -21.51 8.91
C SER A 129 19.32 -21.78 10.38
N ASP A 130 19.34 -20.72 11.19
CA ASP A 130 19.21 -20.82 12.64
C ASP A 130 17.76 -21.17 13.06
N LYS A 131 17.52 -22.46 13.29
CA LYS A 131 16.27 -23.00 13.85
C LYS A 131 15.93 -22.45 15.23
N ASN A 132 16.87 -21.85 15.94
CA ASN A 132 16.69 -21.28 17.27
C ASN A 132 16.34 -19.77 17.19
N TRP A 133 16.17 -19.19 15.99
CA TRP A 133 15.78 -17.78 15.82
C TRP A 133 14.60 -17.37 16.70
N LEU A 134 13.53 -18.18 16.71
CA LEU A 134 12.34 -17.85 17.49
C LEU A 134 12.60 -17.95 19.00
N GLN A 135 13.47 -18.89 19.41
CA GLN A 135 13.96 -19.03 20.79
C GLN A 135 14.82 -17.83 21.22
N GLU A 136 15.64 -17.26 20.33
CA GLU A 136 16.35 -15.99 20.57
C GLU A 136 15.35 -14.85 20.84
N LYS A 137 14.27 -14.79 20.04
CA LYS A 137 13.21 -13.77 20.12
C LYS A 137 12.16 -14.01 21.18
N GLN A 138 12.16 -15.16 21.89
CA GLN A 138 11.26 -15.39 23.03
C GLN A 138 11.40 -14.29 24.10
N ARG A 139 12.59 -13.69 24.28
CA ARG A 139 12.80 -12.55 25.19
C ARG A 139 12.07 -11.29 24.70
N GLU A 140 12.22 -10.92 23.43
CA GLU A 140 11.47 -9.83 22.79
C GLU A 140 9.95 -10.07 22.86
N MET A 141 9.48 -11.29 22.58
CA MET A 141 8.07 -11.66 22.66
C MET A 141 7.54 -11.54 24.11
N LEU A 142 8.30 -11.99 25.11
CA LEU A 142 7.97 -11.80 26.52
C LEU A 142 7.98 -10.32 26.93
N GLU A 143 8.83 -9.48 26.34
CA GLU A 143 8.83 -8.03 26.56
C GLU A 143 7.59 -7.36 25.93
N VAL A 144 7.19 -7.79 24.72
CA VAL A 144 5.95 -7.37 24.05
C VAL A 144 4.73 -7.80 24.86
N GLU A 145 4.67 -9.06 25.32
CA GLU A 145 3.62 -9.54 26.21
C GLU A 145 3.57 -8.77 27.54
N ARG A 146 4.71 -8.51 28.18
CA ARG A 146 4.77 -7.71 29.41
C ARG A 146 4.30 -6.27 29.16
N SER A 147 4.59 -5.73 27.98
CA SER A 147 4.10 -4.41 27.57
C SER A 147 2.59 -4.41 27.38
N LEU A 148 2.03 -5.44 26.74
CA LEU A 148 0.57 -5.65 26.61
C LEU A 148 -0.11 -5.89 27.97
N LYS A 149 0.45 -6.72 28.84
CA LYS A 149 -0.04 -7.02 30.20
C LYS A 149 0.01 -5.77 31.11
N ARG A 150 1.02 -4.90 30.94
CA ARG A 150 1.09 -3.57 31.59
C ARG A 150 0.03 -2.60 31.04
N TRP A 151 -0.44 -2.81 29.82
CA TRP A 151 -1.46 -1.99 29.14
C TRP A 151 -2.89 -2.39 29.49
N SER A 152 -3.15 -3.68 29.77
CA SER A 152 -4.50 -4.21 30.02
C SER A 152 -5.04 -3.95 31.41
N GLY A 153 -4.19 -3.57 32.37
CA GLY A 153 -4.56 -3.50 33.80
C GLY A 153 -4.54 -4.87 34.49
N PRO A 154 -4.91 -4.94 35.78
CA PRO A 154 -4.73 -6.14 36.61
C PRO A 154 -5.74 -7.27 36.33
N THR A 155 -6.85 -6.99 35.65
CA THR A 155 -7.89 -7.96 35.32
C THR A 155 -7.66 -8.56 33.93
N ARG A 156 -6.96 -9.70 33.88
CA ARG A 156 -6.86 -10.54 32.67
C ARG A 156 -6.91 -12.01 33.06
N LYS A 157 -7.83 -12.77 32.44
CA LYS A 157 -7.83 -14.24 32.53
C LYS A 157 -7.10 -14.80 31.31
N THR A 158 -5.83 -15.14 31.47
CA THR A 158 -5.18 -16.06 30.52
C THR A 158 -5.93 -17.39 30.56
N PRO A 159 -6.29 -18.01 29.42
CA PRO A 159 -6.90 -19.34 29.41
C PRO A 159 -6.01 -20.35 30.14
N THR A 160 -6.49 -20.90 31.26
CA THR A 160 -5.75 -21.87 32.06
C THR A 160 -6.04 -23.29 31.58
N GLY A 161 -5.13 -23.86 30.78
CA GLY A 161 -5.20 -25.24 30.31
C GLY A 161 -3.95 -25.64 29.54
N GLU A 162 -3.76 -26.95 29.32
CA GLU A 162 -2.68 -27.45 28.46
C GLU A 162 -3.01 -27.19 26.98
N GLY A 163 -2.52 -26.09 26.42
CA GLY A 163 -2.66 -25.82 24.99
C GLY A 163 -2.37 -24.39 24.53
N ASP A 164 -1.10 -24.03 24.37
CA ASP A 164 -0.66 -22.93 23.46
C ASP A 164 -0.35 -23.48 22.04
N LYS A 165 -0.86 -24.67 21.71
CA LYS A 165 -0.65 -25.36 20.43
C LYS A 165 -1.73 -24.97 19.44
N VAL A 166 -1.39 -25.02 18.15
CA VAL A 166 -2.39 -24.92 17.08
C VAL A 166 -3.12 -26.26 16.97
N ASP A 167 -4.41 -26.27 17.28
CA ASP A 167 -5.27 -27.41 16.92
C ASP A 167 -5.58 -27.33 15.42
N GLU A 168 -5.40 -28.45 14.71
CA GLU A 168 -5.65 -28.57 13.26
C GLU A 168 -6.79 -29.55 12.99
N GLU A 169 -7.87 -29.07 12.38
CA GLU A 169 -9.02 -29.87 11.97
C GLU A 169 -9.20 -29.84 10.44
N ILE A 170 -9.25 -31.01 9.81
CA ILE A 170 -9.56 -31.15 8.37
C ILE A 170 -11.08 -31.17 8.23
N ILE A 171 -11.65 -30.16 7.54
CA ILE A 171 -13.10 -29.98 7.43
C ILE A 171 -13.66 -30.76 6.21
N SER A 172 -12.89 -30.80 5.13
CA SER A 172 -13.09 -31.58 3.89
C SER A 172 -14.53 -31.67 3.31
N ALA A 173 -14.81 -30.78 2.37
CA ALA A 173 -15.34 -31.20 1.07
C ALA A 173 -14.45 -30.58 -0.03
N PRO A 174 -14.27 -31.21 -1.19
CA PRO A 174 -13.57 -30.56 -2.30
C PRO A 174 -14.42 -29.39 -2.80
N GLY A 175 -13.86 -28.17 -2.73
CA GLY A 175 -14.24 -27.13 -3.68
C GLY A 175 -13.70 -27.47 -5.07
N GLU A 176 -13.91 -26.58 -6.04
CA GLU A 176 -13.20 -26.68 -7.32
C GLU A 176 -11.69 -26.83 -7.08
N GLU A 177 -11.02 -27.64 -7.89
CA GLU A 177 -9.56 -27.71 -7.86
C GLU A 177 -9.03 -26.31 -8.21
N PRO A 178 -8.27 -25.65 -7.31
CA PRO A 178 -7.65 -24.39 -7.66
C PRO A 178 -6.65 -24.70 -8.77
N GLU A 179 -6.95 -24.26 -9.98
CA GLU A 179 -6.15 -24.51 -11.18
C GLU A 179 -4.72 -24.00 -10.94
N ILE A 180 -3.81 -24.93 -10.58
CA ILE A 180 -2.38 -24.67 -10.40
C ILE A 180 -1.78 -24.60 -11.80
N LEU A 181 -1.44 -23.38 -12.20
CA LEU A 181 -0.95 -23.06 -13.54
C LEU A 181 0.51 -23.49 -13.71
N GLY A 182 0.92 -23.67 -14.96
CA GLY A 182 2.33 -23.84 -15.31
C GLY A 182 2.91 -25.25 -15.14
N ALA A 183 2.22 -26.20 -14.49
CA ALA A 183 2.71 -27.57 -14.33
C ALA A 183 2.95 -28.29 -15.68
N SER A 184 2.07 -28.06 -16.65
CA SER A 184 2.10 -28.72 -17.96
C SER A 184 3.18 -28.18 -18.90
N LEU A 185 3.77 -29.07 -19.71
CA LEU A 185 4.56 -28.68 -20.89
C LEU A 185 3.66 -27.92 -21.88
N GLY A 186 4.20 -26.89 -22.53
CA GLY A 186 3.42 -26.01 -23.42
C GLY A 186 2.58 -24.93 -22.72
N SER A 187 2.69 -24.78 -21.38
CA SER A 187 2.12 -23.62 -20.67
C SER A 187 2.68 -22.28 -21.17
N ALA A 188 1.97 -21.18 -20.88
CA ALA A 188 2.34 -19.85 -21.35
C ALA A 188 3.73 -19.40 -20.88
N ALA A 189 4.44 -18.62 -21.71
CA ALA A 189 5.78 -18.13 -21.43
C ALA A 189 5.86 -17.23 -20.17
N PHE A 190 4.75 -16.55 -19.84
CA PHE A 190 4.57 -15.86 -18.57
C PHE A 190 3.09 -15.79 -18.18
N TYR A 191 2.84 -15.52 -16.90
CA TYR A 191 1.52 -15.18 -16.34
C TYR A 191 1.64 -13.91 -15.49
N CYS A 192 0.63 -13.04 -15.48
CA CYS A 192 0.57 -11.83 -14.65
C CYS A 192 -0.52 -11.93 -13.57
N GLY A 193 -0.45 -11.06 -12.56
CA GLY A 193 -1.56 -10.84 -11.62
C GLY A 193 -1.98 -12.08 -10.83
N SER A 194 -3.28 -12.24 -10.62
CA SER A 194 -3.85 -13.37 -9.87
C SER A 194 -3.59 -14.73 -10.51
N SER A 195 -3.27 -14.79 -11.82
CA SER A 195 -2.83 -16.03 -12.47
C SER A 195 -1.37 -16.33 -12.14
N ALA A 196 -0.49 -15.32 -12.04
CA ALA A 196 0.89 -15.52 -11.59
C ALA A 196 0.96 -16.10 -10.17
N LEU A 197 0.03 -15.72 -9.28
CA LEU A 197 -0.09 -16.29 -7.93
C LEU A 197 -0.61 -17.73 -7.88
N ARG A 198 -1.13 -18.28 -8.98
CA ARG A 198 -1.56 -19.68 -9.09
C ARG A 198 -0.57 -20.57 -9.82
N VAL A 199 0.52 -20.02 -10.33
CA VAL A 199 1.59 -20.79 -11.00
C VAL A 199 2.41 -21.56 -9.98
N THR A 200 2.79 -22.81 -10.29
CA THR A 200 3.79 -23.54 -9.50
C THR A 200 5.23 -23.19 -9.92
N CYS A 201 6.11 -23.04 -8.93
CA CYS A 201 7.53 -22.70 -9.12
C CYS A 201 8.45 -23.93 -9.15
N GLN A 202 7.88 -25.14 -8.97
CA GLN A 202 8.60 -26.41 -9.02
C GLN A 202 9.28 -26.66 -10.39
N ARG A 203 10.38 -27.40 -10.38
CA ARG A 203 11.08 -27.81 -11.61
C ARG A 203 10.33 -28.94 -12.31
N ARG A 204 10.04 -28.74 -13.59
CA ARG A 204 9.40 -29.72 -14.48
C ARG A 204 10.35 -30.84 -14.91
N SER A 205 9.79 -31.84 -15.59
CA SER A 205 10.51 -32.94 -16.23
C SER A 205 11.42 -32.53 -17.39
N ASP A 206 11.22 -31.35 -18.00
CA ASP A 206 12.05 -30.77 -19.06
C ASP A 206 13.13 -29.80 -18.53
N GLY A 207 13.39 -29.83 -17.21
CA GLY A 207 14.37 -28.95 -16.56
C GLY A 207 13.89 -27.51 -16.32
N THR A 208 12.80 -27.07 -16.98
CA THR A 208 12.27 -25.71 -16.87
C THR A 208 11.48 -25.47 -15.58
N ARG A 209 11.27 -24.19 -15.22
CA ARG A 209 10.42 -23.79 -14.08
C ARG A 209 10.00 -22.33 -14.18
N TYR A 210 8.95 -21.93 -13.47
CA TYR A 210 8.67 -20.51 -13.29
C TYR A 210 9.50 -19.91 -12.16
N SER A 211 9.83 -18.63 -12.32
CA SER A 211 10.22 -17.75 -11.22
C SER A 211 9.21 -16.61 -11.14
N LEU A 212 8.78 -16.27 -9.91
CA LEU A 212 7.87 -15.14 -9.68
C LEU A 212 8.69 -13.88 -9.36
N HIS A 213 8.51 -12.85 -10.17
CA HIS A 213 9.10 -11.54 -10.00
C HIS A 213 8.09 -10.55 -9.41
N ARG A 214 8.60 -9.57 -8.66
CA ARG A 214 7.85 -8.39 -8.20
C ARG A 214 8.61 -7.14 -8.62
N PRO A 215 8.01 -6.20 -9.40
CA PRO A 215 8.75 -5.03 -9.86
C PRO A 215 9.17 -4.06 -8.75
N PHE A 216 8.59 -4.18 -7.55
CA PHE A 216 8.85 -3.28 -6.41
C PHE A 216 9.24 -4.05 -5.15
N ARG A 217 10.46 -3.84 -4.65
CA ARG A 217 10.91 -4.35 -3.35
C ARG A 217 11.19 -3.20 -2.39
N ARG A 218 10.57 -3.24 -1.21
CA ARG A 218 10.68 -2.24 -0.12
C ARG A 218 10.45 -0.77 -0.55
N GLY A 219 9.55 -0.55 -1.51
CA GLY A 219 9.19 0.79 -2.02
C GLY A 219 10.11 1.35 -3.12
N ARG A 220 11.02 0.54 -3.65
CA ARG A 220 11.95 0.86 -4.75
C ARG A 220 11.78 -0.14 -5.89
N LEU A 221 12.15 0.23 -7.13
CA LEU A 221 12.17 -0.75 -8.22
C LEU A 221 13.18 -1.88 -7.95
N PHE A 222 12.81 -3.10 -8.36
CA PHE A 222 13.66 -4.28 -8.26
C PHE A 222 14.22 -4.65 -9.64
N ALA A 223 15.54 -4.55 -9.77
CA ALA A 223 16.25 -4.45 -11.05
C ALA A 223 17.01 -5.72 -11.44
N LYS A 224 16.46 -6.92 -11.12
CA LYS A 224 17.13 -8.20 -11.40
C LYS A 224 16.45 -8.96 -12.54
N PRO A 225 17.20 -9.53 -13.51
CA PRO A 225 18.66 -9.42 -13.66
C PRO A 225 19.12 -8.01 -14.10
N SER A 226 18.30 -7.24 -14.81
CA SER A 226 18.60 -5.87 -15.24
C SER A 226 17.38 -4.93 -15.12
N LEU A 227 17.62 -3.62 -15.32
CA LEU A 227 16.54 -2.62 -15.37
C LEU A 227 15.62 -2.76 -16.58
N GLU A 228 16.11 -3.31 -17.70
CA GLU A 228 15.29 -3.60 -18.88
C GLU A 228 14.26 -4.71 -18.60
N VAL A 229 14.65 -5.75 -17.85
CA VAL A 229 13.69 -6.77 -17.40
C VAL A 229 12.66 -6.16 -16.44
N ALA A 230 13.07 -5.28 -15.54
CA ALA A 230 12.13 -4.57 -14.67
C ALA A 230 11.13 -3.70 -15.47
N ALA A 231 11.58 -3.01 -16.52
CA ALA A 231 10.71 -2.24 -17.41
C ALA A 231 9.75 -3.13 -18.20
N CYS A 232 10.21 -4.29 -18.69
CA CYS A 232 9.37 -5.30 -19.35
C CYS A 232 8.35 -5.94 -18.40
N ASP A 233 8.70 -6.15 -17.12
CA ASP A 233 7.81 -6.70 -16.09
C ASP A 233 6.72 -5.68 -15.71
N LEU A 234 7.09 -4.41 -15.52
CA LEU A 234 6.13 -3.31 -15.34
C LEU A 234 5.17 -3.23 -16.51
N GLN A 235 5.67 -3.19 -17.76
CA GLN A 235 4.85 -3.14 -18.96
C GLN A 235 3.88 -4.33 -19.02
N ALA A 236 4.37 -5.56 -18.87
CA ALA A 236 3.53 -6.76 -18.99
C ALA A 236 2.43 -6.84 -17.91
N ILE A 237 2.71 -6.41 -16.67
CA ILE A 237 1.71 -6.40 -15.60
C ILE A 237 0.71 -5.25 -15.78
N TRP A 238 1.16 -4.07 -16.21
CA TRP A 238 0.29 -2.90 -16.40
C TRP A 238 -0.59 -3.03 -17.64
N GLU A 239 -0.06 -3.57 -18.74
CA GLU A 239 -0.88 -3.94 -19.91
C GLU A 239 -1.91 -5.00 -19.56
N HIS A 240 -1.54 -6.03 -18.79
CA HIS A 240 -2.50 -7.04 -18.30
C HIS A 240 -3.61 -6.40 -17.44
N ALA A 241 -3.24 -5.56 -16.48
CA ALA A 241 -4.21 -4.89 -15.61
C ALA A 241 -5.17 -3.96 -16.38
N ILE A 242 -4.68 -3.27 -17.42
CA ILE A 242 -5.50 -2.36 -18.24
C ILE A 242 -6.35 -3.11 -19.27
N ARG A 243 -5.75 -4.04 -20.02
CA ARG A 243 -6.41 -4.77 -21.11
C ARG A 243 -7.32 -5.89 -20.62
N ASP A 244 -6.82 -6.72 -19.71
CA ASP A 244 -7.48 -7.99 -19.35
C ASP A 244 -8.35 -7.85 -18.09
N VAL A 245 -8.04 -6.90 -17.19
CA VAL A 245 -8.82 -6.67 -15.96
C VAL A 245 -9.75 -5.45 -16.08
N LEU A 246 -9.25 -4.29 -16.52
CA LEU A 246 -10.09 -3.10 -16.76
C LEU A 246 -10.83 -3.12 -18.11
N SER A 247 -10.57 -4.10 -18.99
CA SER A 247 -11.18 -4.21 -20.32
C SER A 247 -10.95 -2.99 -21.24
N ILE A 248 -9.81 -2.31 -21.13
CA ILE A 248 -9.45 -1.13 -21.92
C ILE A 248 -8.49 -1.53 -23.05
N PRO A 249 -8.85 -1.36 -24.34
CA PRO A 249 -7.93 -1.61 -25.46
C PRO A 249 -6.68 -0.73 -25.37
N LEU A 250 -5.50 -1.33 -25.50
CA LEU A 250 -4.21 -0.61 -25.37
C LEU A 250 -4.05 0.53 -26.42
N GLN A 251 -4.75 0.44 -27.54
CA GLN A 251 -4.81 1.46 -28.58
C GLN A 251 -5.50 2.76 -28.11
N GLU A 252 -6.38 2.70 -27.10
CA GLU A 252 -7.03 3.90 -26.54
C GLU A 252 -6.06 4.77 -25.73
N LEU A 253 -4.99 4.18 -25.18
CA LEU A 253 -4.07 4.86 -24.24
C LEU A 253 -3.41 6.11 -24.85
N ALA A 254 -3.19 6.11 -26.17
CA ALA A 254 -2.71 7.27 -26.92
C ALA A 254 -3.61 8.52 -26.81
N ASN A 255 -4.88 8.35 -26.43
CA ASN A 255 -5.88 9.40 -26.20
C ASN A 255 -6.29 9.52 -24.72
N MET A 256 -5.53 8.90 -23.81
CA MET A 256 -5.76 8.91 -22.36
C MET A 256 -4.59 9.54 -21.61
N ALA A 257 -4.88 10.05 -20.42
CA ALA A 257 -3.89 10.51 -19.46
C ALA A 257 -3.67 9.43 -18.37
N CYS A 258 -2.48 9.40 -17.79
CA CYS A 258 -2.16 8.63 -16.59
C CYS A 258 -1.81 9.57 -15.43
N VAL A 259 -2.36 9.33 -14.24
CA VAL A 259 -1.84 9.87 -12.96
C VAL A 259 -1.08 8.74 -12.28
N LEU A 260 0.25 8.81 -12.31
CA LEU A 260 1.14 7.88 -11.62
C LEU A 260 1.39 8.38 -10.19
N ILE A 261 0.92 7.62 -9.21
CA ILE A 261 1.17 7.87 -7.80
C ILE A 261 2.42 7.12 -7.38
N VAL A 262 3.38 7.83 -6.78
CA VAL A 262 4.68 7.30 -6.35
C VAL A 262 4.92 7.52 -4.86
N PRO A 263 5.74 6.68 -4.19
CA PRO A 263 6.24 6.98 -2.84
C PRO A 263 6.87 8.37 -2.76
N ALA A 264 6.59 9.11 -1.69
CA ALA A 264 7.13 10.46 -1.49
C ALA A 264 8.67 10.56 -1.63
N ASN A 265 9.39 9.48 -1.35
CA ASN A 265 10.84 9.37 -1.37
C ASN A 265 11.44 8.62 -2.58
N ILE A 266 10.63 8.27 -3.59
CA ILE A 266 11.09 7.46 -4.72
C ILE A 266 12.27 8.16 -5.43
N CYS A 267 13.24 7.40 -5.94
CA CYS A 267 14.35 8.02 -6.66
C CYS A 267 13.94 8.42 -8.09
N LYS A 268 14.63 9.43 -8.62
CA LYS A 268 14.39 9.98 -9.96
C LYS A 268 14.52 8.95 -11.09
N MET A 269 15.40 7.96 -10.92
CA MET A 269 15.59 6.89 -11.90
C MET A 269 14.40 5.92 -11.91
N ASP A 270 13.88 5.55 -10.74
CA ASP A 270 12.67 4.73 -10.62
C ASP A 270 11.46 5.46 -11.28
N ILE A 271 11.35 6.79 -11.11
CA ILE A 271 10.35 7.61 -11.84
C ILE A 271 10.60 7.57 -13.36
N LYS A 272 11.84 7.79 -13.82
CA LYS A 272 12.18 7.79 -15.27
C LYS A 272 11.73 6.50 -15.93
N ILE A 273 12.04 5.35 -15.34
CA ILE A 273 11.69 4.02 -15.88
C ILE A 273 10.17 3.86 -16.00
N MET A 274 9.41 4.26 -14.97
CA MET A 274 7.94 4.21 -15.04
C MET A 274 7.37 5.17 -16.07
N ALA A 275 7.94 6.37 -16.22
CA ALA A 275 7.54 7.32 -17.24
C ALA A 275 7.84 6.82 -18.67
N ASP A 276 9.00 6.20 -18.89
CA ASP A 276 9.35 5.53 -20.15
C ASP A 276 8.42 4.35 -20.46
N VAL A 277 8.06 3.53 -19.46
CA VAL A 277 7.06 2.46 -19.64
C VAL A 277 5.71 3.04 -20.06
N LEU A 278 5.20 4.08 -19.40
CA LEU A 278 3.88 4.64 -19.68
C LEU A 278 3.83 5.42 -21.00
N LEU A 279 4.74 6.38 -21.20
CA LEU A 279 4.72 7.29 -22.36
C LEU A 279 5.37 6.67 -23.61
N THR A 280 6.46 5.93 -23.45
CA THR A 280 7.22 5.40 -24.61
C THR A 280 6.72 4.02 -25.02
N ARG A 281 6.55 3.08 -24.08
CA ARG A 281 6.17 1.68 -24.40
C ARG A 281 4.66 1.48 -24.53
N MET A 282 3.90 1.86 -23.51
CA MET A 282 2.43 1.77 -23.47
C MET A 282 1.73 2.92 -24.20
N GLN A 283 2.50 3.91 -24.68
CA GLN A 283 2.06 5.03 -25.52
C GLN A 283 0.95 5.93 -24.95
N PHE A 284 0.85 6.08 -23.62
CA PHE A 284 -0.09 7.02 -23.00
C PHE A 284 0.04 8.43 -23.61
N GLY A 285 -1.08 9.13 -23.80
CA GLY A 285 -1.11 10.48 -24.36
C GLY A 285 -0.39 11.51 -23.47
N SER A 286 -0.62 11.43 -22.16
CA SER A 286 0.07 12.24 -21.15
C SER A 286 0.20 11.56 -19.79
N LEU A 287 1.11 12.07 -18.95
CA LEU A 287 1.45 11.56 -17.63
C LEU A 287 1.59 12.71 -16.62
N ALA A 288 0.91 12.61 -15.48
CA ALA A 288 1.23 13.37 -14.27
C ALA A 288 1.85 12.43 -13.22
N VAL A 289 2.81 12.92 -12.45
CA VAL A 289 3.47 12.18 -11.37
C VAL A 289 3.24 12.89 -10.04
N VAL A 290 2.74 12.19 -9.03
CA VAL A 290 2.33 12.76 -7.72
C VAL A 290 2.68 11.84 -6.54
N GLN A 291 2.90 12.41 -5.36
CA GLN A 291 3.35 11.67 -4.17
C GLN A 291 2.18 11.04 -3.38
N ASP A 292 2.39 9.83 -2.86
CA ASP A 292 1.41 9.03 -2.10
C ASP A 292 0.90 9.73 -0.83
N ALA A 293 1.80 10.39 -0.09
CA ALA A 293 1.45 11.17 1.09
C ALA A 293 0.62 12.42 0.77
N SER A 294 1.03 13.24 -0.22
CA SER A 294 0.23 14.38 -0.70
C SER A 294 -1.17 13.96 -1.14
N CYS A 295 -1.29 12.89 -1.93
CA CYS A 295 -2.60 12.39 -2.36
C CYS A 295 -3.46 11.93 -1.17
N SER A 296 -2.86 11.28 -0.17
CA SER A 296 -3.56 10.87 1.05
C SER A 296 -4.05 12.07 1.89
N SER A 297 -3.24 13.13 1.97
CA SER A 297 -3.60 14.43 2.57
C SER A 297 -4.78 15.09 1.84
N TYR A 298 -4.77 15.12 0.49
CA TYR A 298 -5.88 15.64 -0.31
C TYR A 298 -7.17 14.89 -0.03
N GLN A 299 -7.12 13.54 -0.02
CA GLN A 299 -8.33 12.74 0.24
C GLN A 299 -8.84 12.92 1.67
N ALA A 300 -7.95 13.04 2.67
CA ALA A 300 -8.35 13.35 4.04
C ALA A 300 -8.90 14.78 4.21
N HIS A 301 -8.67 15.67 3.24
CA HIS A 301 -8.91 17.12 3.31
C HIS A 301 -8.11 17.78 4.45
N SER A 302 -6.86 17.35 4.66
CA SER A 302 -6.00 17.86 5.74
C SER A 302 -4.64 18.30 5.20
N HIS A 303 -4.57 19.57 4.79
CA HIS A 303 -3.41 20.21 4.16
C HIS A 303 -2.13 20.22 5.03
N THR A 304 -2.28 20.10 6.35
CA THR A 304 -1.16 19.97 7.30
C THR A 304 -1.36 18.70 8.12
N SER A 305 -0.60 17.64 7.83
CA SER A 305 -0.83 16.30 8.39
C SER A 305 0.46 15.47 8.43
N CYS A 306 0.48 14.40 9.23
CA CYS A 306 1.55 13.41 9.25
C CYS A 306 1.02 12.10 8.67
N VAL A 307 1.40 11.75 7.43
CA VAL A 307 0.91 10.56 6.74
C VAL A 307 1.78 9.36 7.06
N VAL A 308 1.15 8.27 7.49
CA VAL A 308 1.77 6.99 7.85
C VAL A 308 1.25 5.92 6.89
N ASP A 309 2.00 5.65 5.82
CA ASP A 309 1.71 4.56 4.88
C ASP A 309 2.38 3.27 5.37
N ILE A 310 1.57 2.29 5.77
CA ILE A 310 2.05 0.94 6.15
C ILE A 310 1.76 -0.01 4.98
N GLY A 311 2.75 -0.16 4.10
CA GLY A 311 2.70 -1.07 2.97
C GLY A 311 3.15 -2.49 3.30
N ALA A 312 3.22 -3.33 2.28
CA ALA A 312 3.69 -4.71 2.42
C ALA A 312 5.21 -4.80 2.61
N GLY A 313 6.00 -4.11 1.76
CA GLY A 313 7.46 -4.12 1.83
C GLY A 313 8.10 -2.93 2.55
N LYS A 314 7.36 -1.84 2.79
CA LYS A 314 7.83 -0.63 3.49
C LYS A 314 6.80 -0.14 4.49
N THR A 315 7.27 0.63 5.46
CA THR A 315 6.46 1.62 6.17
C THR A 315 7.13 2.98 5.98
N SER A 316 6.35 4.01 5.68
CA SER A 316 6.86 5.37 5.46
C SER A 316 6.05 6.42 6.21
N VAL A 317 6.75 7.39 6.79
CA VAL A 317 6.14 8.48 7.56
C VAL A 317 6.56 9.82 6.94
N THR A 318 5.60 10.57 6.43
CA THR A 318 5.84 11.82 5.69
C THR A 318 4.96 12.93 6.22
N VAL A 319 5.56 14.04 6.62
CA VAL A 319 4.81 15.27 6.94
C VAL A 319 4.41 15.96 5.63
N VAL A 320 3.15 16.37 5.56
CA VAL A 320 2.58 17.16 4.48
C VAL A 320 2.21 18.53 5.04
N GLU A 321 2.61 19.59 4.36
CA GLU A 321 2.29 20.98 4.67
C GLU A 321 1.80 21.70 3.40
N ASP A 322 0.71 22.45 3.53
CA ASP A 322 -0.05 23.06 2.42
C ASP A 322 -0.25 22.14 1.20
N GLY A 323 -0.41 20.84 1.48
CA GLY A 323 -0.60 19.78 0.49
C GLY A 323 0.68 19.22 -0.15
N SER A 324 1.86 19.77 0.16
CA SER A 324 3.15 19.32 -0.35
C SER A 324 3.89 18.47 0.68
N CYS A 325 4.58 17.39 0.26
CA CYS A 325 5.41 16.61 1.18
C CYS A 325 6.68 17.39 1.57
N VAL A 326 6.91 17.58 2.88
CA VAL A 326 8.01 18.41 3.40
C VAL A 326 9.35 17.68 3.27
N PRO A 327 10.36 18.22 2.57
CA PRO A 327 11.71 17.65 2.54
C PRO A 327 12.40 17.84 3.88
N CYS A 328 12.92 16.76 4.47
CA CYS A 328 13.82 16.84 5.62
C CYS A 328 15.25 17.10 5.13
N ALA A 329 15.55 18.36 4.81
CA ALA A 329 16.92 18.79 4.51
C ALA A 329 17.81 18.69 5.76
N SER A 330 19.11 18.39 5.56
CA SER A 330 20.07 18.33 6.68
C SER A 330 21.01 19.53 6.65
N GLU A 331 20.97 20.39 7.68
CA GLU A 331 22.11 21.27 7.95
C GLU A 331 23.39 20.44 8.18
N ARG A 332 24.53 20.96 7.74
CA ARG A 332 25.84 20.46 8.18
C ARG A 332 26.11 20.94 9.59
N THR A 333 25.97 20.05 10.58
CA THR A 333 26.46 20.32 11.93
C THR A 333 27.97 20.63 11.89
N LYS A 334 28.36 21.76 12.49
CA LYS A 334 29.74 22.30 12.37
C LYS A 334 30.79 21.43 13.06
N ASP A 335 30.35 20.58 14.00
CA ASP A 335 31.23 19.84 14.91
C ASP A 335 31.64 18.45 14.39
N GLY A 336 31.28 18.09 13.14
CA GLY A 336 31.71 16.85 12.49
C GLY A 336 31.21 15.54 13.13
N GLY A 337 30.23 15.64 14.05
CA GLY A 337 29.66 14.49 14.75
C GLY A 337 28.99 13.49 13.81
N ARG A 338 29.25 12.20 14.01
CA ARG A 338 28.69 11.09 13.20
C ARG A 338 27.23 10.77 13.59
N GLY A 339 26.36 11.76 13.49
CA GLY A 339 24.93 11.51 13.31
C GLY A 339 24.67 10.78 11.99
N ALA A 340 23.52 10.13 11.86
CA ALA A 340 23.13 9.53 10.58
C ALA A 340 23.01 10.62 9.51
N ARG A 341 23.72 10.46 8.39
CA ARG A 341 23.48 11.28 7.20
C ARG A 341 22.14 10.86 6.61
N ALA A 342 21.10 11.63 6.88
CA ALA A 342 20.03 11.76 5.90
C ALA A 342 20.52 12.77 4.86
N GLU A 343 20.83 12.31 3.63
CA GLU A 343 20.82 13.25 2.49
C GLU A 343 19.40 13.78 2.30
N ASP A 344 19.28 14.96 1.68
CA ASP A 344 18.05 15.75 1.65
C ASP A 344 16.88 14.96 1.07
N GLY A 345 15.97 14.51 1.95
CA GLY A 345 15.03 13.44 1.66
C GLY A 345 13.64 13.70 2.24
N VAL A 346 12.61 13.31 1.48
CA VAL A 346 11.21 13.52 1.86
C VAL A 346 10.73 12.34 2.70
N GLY A 347 10.44 12.57 3.98
CA GLY A 347 9.90 11.57 4.91
C GLY A 347 10.90 10.51 5.42
N PHE A 348 10.41 9.63 6.29
CA PHE A 348 11.17 8.57 6.97
C PHE A 348 10.79 7.18 6.45
N HIS A 349 11.78 6.30 6.35
CA HIS A 349 11.64 5.01 5.65
C HIS A 349 12.09 3.83 6.52
N LEU A 350 11.14 2.95 6.78
CA LEU A 350 11.31 1.73 7.56
C LEU A 350 11.24 0.54 6.61
N GLY A 351 12.32 -0.22 6.54
CA GLY A 351 12.43 -1.41 5.69
C GLY A 351 11.65 -2.62 6.20
N TYR A 352 10.48 -2.41 6.83
CA TYR A 352 9.57 -3.45 7.28
C TYR A 352 8.12 -3.09 6.98
N GLY A 353 7.28 -4.11 6.81
CA GLY A 353 5.84 -3.94 6.57
C GLY A 353 5.08 -5.26 6.68
N GLY A 354 3.96 -5.38 5.97
CA GLY A 354 3.13 -6.58 5.95
C GLY A 354 3.87 -7.89 5.64
N LEU A 355 4.90 -7.89 4.79
CA LEU A 355 5.69 -9.09 4.45
C LEU A 355 6.47 -9.64 5.65
N ASP A 356 7.00 -8.76 6.49
CA ASP A 356 7.73 -9.16 7.70
C ASP A 356 6.74 -9.66 8.77
N MET A 357 5.48 -9.20 8.73
CA MET A 357 4.38 -9.79 9.52
C MET A 357 3.98 -11.18 9.00
N GLU A 358 3.84 -11.39 7.68
CA GLU A 358 3.54 -12.69 7.06
C GLU A 358 4.60 -13.73 7.45
N ARG A 359 5.87 -13.35 7.32
CA ARG A 359 7.02 -14.17 7.73
C ARG A 359 6.99 -14.52 9.23
N MET A 360 6.75 -13.52 10.11
CA MET A 360 6.69 -13.75 11.55
C MET A 360 5.52 -14.66 11.93
N LEU A 361 4.34 -14.47 11.31
CA LEU A 361 3.17 -15.33 11.52
C LEU A 361 3.47 -16.78 11.12
N LEU A 362 4.07 -17.01 9.95
CA LEU A 362 4.44 -18.35 9.49
C LEU A 362 5.42 -19.06 10.45
N ALA A 363 6.39 -18.32 10.99
CA ALA A 363 7.35 -18.88 11.93
C ALA A 363 6.70 -19.26 13.27
N LEU A 364 5.82 -18.40 13.81
CA LEU A 364 5.05 -18.69 15.03
C LEU A 364 4.13 -19.89 14.85
N LEU A 365 3.40 -19.94 13.73
CA LEU A 365 2.56 -21.10 13.37
C LEU A 365 3.38 -22.40 13.35
N LYS A 366 4.58 -22.38 12.75
CA LYS A 366 5.46 -23.56 12.68
C LYS A 366 6.09 -23.98 14.02
N GLU A 367 6.20 -23.08 15.02
CA GLU A 367 6.61 -23.44 16.39
C GLU A 367 5.43 -23.95 17.24
N SER A 368 4.24 -23.35 17.12
CA SER A 368 3.03 -23.78 17.82
C SER A 368 2.42 -25.10 17.28
N SER A 369 2.91 -25.59 16.14
CA SER A 369 2.61 -26.93 15.62
C SER A 369 3.19 -28.03 16.53
N PRO A 370 2.44 -29.10 16.86
CA PRO A 370 2.97 -30.20 17.68
C PRO A 370 4.17 -30.90 17.01
N ALA A 371 5.29 -30.97 17.75
CA ALA A 371 6.44 -31.78 17.35
C ALA A 371 6.11 -33.27 17.33
N SER A 372 6.66 -33.99 16.34
CA SER A 372 6.43 -35.42 16.13
C SER A 372 7.33 -36.30 17.01
N ASP A 373 7.25 -36.13 18.34
CA ASP A 373 8.06 -36.88 19.31
C ASP A 373 7.63 -38.35 19.48
N LYS A 374 6.67 -38.84 18.69
CA LYS A 374 6.29 -40.25 18.61
C LYS A 374 7.02 -40.96 17.46
N PRO A 375 7.53 -42.19 17.67
CA PRO A 375 8.17 -42.96 16.60
C PRO A 375 7.18 -43.31 15.48
N PRO A 376 7.67 -43.59 14.25
CA PRO A 376 6.84 -43.82 13.06
C PRO A 376 6.16 -45.19 13.08
N SER A 377 5.13 -45.32 13.91
CA SER A 377 4.22 -46.47 13.96
C SER A 377 2.78 -45.95 14.04
N SER A 378 1.93 -46.37 13.10
CA SER A 378 0.70 -45.70 12.65
C SER A 378 0.93 -44.37 11.91
N GLU A 379 0.00 -44.01 11.04
CA GLU A 379 0.06 -42.81 10.19
C GLU A 379 -0.25 -41.54 10.99
N GLY A 380 0.71 -41.09 11.79
CA GLY A 380 0.60 -39.84 12.54
C GLY A 380 0.31 -38.65 11.61
N LYS A 381 -0.79 -37.92 11.87
CA LYS A 381 -1.15 -36.69 11.16
C LYS A 381 0.00 -35.68 11.23
N LYS A 382 0.77 -35.56 10.14
CA LYS A 382 1.74 -34.47 9.97
C LYS A 382 0.96 -33.16 9.79
N SER A 383 1.32 -32.13 10.56
CA SER A 383 0.73 -30.80 10.49
C SER A 383 0.67 -30.27 9.05
N ILE A 384 -0.40 -29.55 8.70
CA ILE A 384 -0.52 -28.83 7.42
C ILE A 384 0.67 -27.89 7.18
N LEU A 385 1.19 -27.28 8.24
CA LEU A 385 2.30 -26.33 8.20
C LEU A 385 3.64 -27.01 7.82
N SER A 386 3.74 -28.32 7.99
CA SER A 386 4.87 -29.12 7.47
C SER A 386 4.84 -29.31 5.95
N LYS A 387 3.67 -29.12 5.31
CA LYS A 387 3.47 -29.15 3.85
C LYS A 387 3.54 -27.74 3.22
N PHE A 388 3.54 -26.68 4.02
CA PHE A 388 3.66 -25.30 3.54
C PHE A 388 5.05 -25.03 2.98
N ASP A 389 5.14 -24.91 1.67
CA ASP A 389 6.33 -24.48 0.94
C ASP A 389 6.28 -22.96 0.64
N ALA A 390 7.25 -22.21 1.16
CA ALA A 390 7.34 -20.76 1.02
C ALA A 390 7.92 -20.29 -0.34
N ASN A 391 8.24 -21.22 -1.25
CA ASN A 391 8.66 -20.93 -2.62
C ASN A 391 7.48 -20.93 -3.62
N GLU A 392 6.33 -21.48 -3.23
CA GLU A 392 5.15 -21.63 -4.10
C GLU A 392 4.18 -20.44 -3.97
N PRO A 393 3.87 -19.71 -5.06
CA PRO A 393 3.03 -18.51 -5.05
C PRO A 393 1.71 -18.60 -4.28
N TYR A 394 0.96 -19.69 -4.49
CA TYR A 394 -0.37 -19.87 -3.92
C TYR A 394 -0.35 -20.13 -2.40
N HIS A 395 0.72 -20.73 -1.85
CA HIS A 395 0.86 -20.91 -0.39
C HIS A 395 1.03 -19.57 0.32
N CYS A 396 1.92 -18.71 -0.19
CA CYS A 396 2.20 -17.41 0.40
C CYS A 396 1.00 -16.46 0.30
N GLU A 397 0.17 -16.56 -0.74
CA GLU A 397 -1.08 -15.78 -0.84
C GLU A 397 -2.15 -16.28 0.14
N GLU A 398 -2.30 -17.61 0.35
CA GLU A 398 -3.19 -18.14 1.40
C GLU A 398 -2.72 -17.69 2.81
N LEU A 399 -1.41 -17.71 3.09
CA LEU A 399 -0.84 -17.14 4.33
C LEU A 399 -1.12 -15.64 4.48
N ARG A 400 -1.07 -14.87 3.38
CA ARG A 400 -1.42 -13.44 3.39
C ARG A 400 -2.87 -13.23 3.75
N MET A 401 -3.78 -13.87 3.03
CA MET A 401 -5.21 -13.78 3.31
C MET A 401 -5.51 -14.22 4.75
N PHE A 402 -4.81 -15.24 5.24
CA PHE A 402 -4.86 -15.68 6.62
C PHE A 402 -4.37 -14.62 7.61
N LYS A 403 -3.23 -13.95 7.37
CA LYS A 403 -2.78 -12.78 8.16
C LYS A 403 -3.83 -11.66 8.15
N GLU A 404 -4.40 -11.31 7.00
CA GLU A 404 -5.32 -10.18 6.86
C GLU A 404 -6.66 -10.44 7.55
N ARG A 405 -7.12 -11.69 7.59
CA ARG A 405 -8.24 -12.08 8.46
C ARG A 405 -7.85 -12.17 9.93
N THR A 406 -6.71 -12.77 10.27
CA THR A 406 -6.38 -13.14 11.66
C THR A 406 -5.78 -12.04 12.50
N CYS A 407 -4.80 -11.29 11.99
CA CYS A 407 -3.93 -10.40 12.77
C CYS A 407 -4.64 -9.15 13.29
N TYR A 408 -4.26 -8.74 14.50
CA TYR A 408 -4.82 -7.59 15.22
C TYR A 408 -3.82 -7.06 16.24
N ILE A 409 -4.06 -5.86 16.77
CA ILE A 409 -3.42 -5.38 17.99
C ILE A 409 -4.48 -5.31 19.09
N LEU A 410 -4.11 -5.80 20.27
CA LEU A 410 -4.96 -5.75 21.47
C LEU A 410 -5.15 -4.30 21.91
N GLY A 411 -6.41 -3.85 21.94
CA GLY A 411 -6.77 -2.59 22.59
C GLY A 411 -6.61 -2.66 24.11
N ALA A 412 -6.69 -1.50 24.76
CA ALA A 412 -6.84 -1.46 26.22
C ALA A 412 -8.09 -2.26 26.63
N GLN A 413 -8.00 -2.97 27.77
CA GLN A 413 -9.09 -3.77 28.34
C GLN A 413 -9.61 -4.94 27.46
N GLN A 414 -8.90 -5.34 26.39
CA GLN A 414 -9.23 -6.53 25.60
C GLN A 414 -8.48 -7.79 26.10
N ASP A 415 -9.22 -8.87 26.33
CA ASP A 415 -8.65 -10.20 26.58
C ASP A 415 -8.04 -10.82 25.31
N ILE A 416 -7.15 -11.80 25.49
CA ILE A 416 -6.73 -12.68 24.38
C ILE A 416 -7.77 -13.78 24.25
N PHE A 417 -8.40 -13.85 23.07
CA PHE A 417 -9.32 -14.91 22.71
C PHE A 417 -8.65 -15.90 21.75
N TRP A 418 -9.10 -17.15 21.80
CA TRP A 418 -8.86 -18.11 20.72
C TRP A 418 -9.48 -17.58 19.44
N LYS A 419 -8.72 -17.55 18.35
CA LYS A 419 -9.25 -17.32 17.01
C LYS A 419 -9.18 -18.61 16.21
N ASN A 420 -10.34 -19.07 15.78
CA ASN A 420 -10.47 -20.09 14.75
C ASN A 420 -10.55 -19.35 13.41
N ASP A 421 -9.68 -19.69 12.48
CA ASP A 421 -9.70 -19.19 11.10
C ASP A 421 -9.28 -20.34 10.19
N GLU A 422 -9.57 -20.26 8.90
CA GLU A 422 -9.44 -21.41 8.00
C GLU A 422 -8.39 -21.10 6.93
N MET A 423 -7.49 -22.06 6.70
CA MET A 423 -6.42 -21.94 5.72
C MET A 423 -6.53 -23.09 4.72
N ARG A 424 -6.54 -22.75 3.42
CA ARG A 424 -6.50 -23.75 2.35
C ARG A 424 -5.05 -24.06 2.01
N LEU A 425 -4.76 -25.34 1.79
CA LEU A 425 -3.51 -25.79 1.19
C LEU A 425 -3.83 -26.62 -0.05
N ALA A 426 -3.48 -26.07 -1.21
CA ALA A 426 -3.41 -26.80 -2.48
C ALA A 426 -2.02 -27.43 -2.62
N LEU A 427 -1.90 -28.53 -3.35
CA LEU A 427 -0.61 -29.13 -3.72
C LEU A 427 -0.68 -29.57 -5.18
N PRO A 428 0.44 -29.56 -5.94
CA PRO A 428 0.42 -29.94 -7.34
C PRO A 428 -0.12 -31.36 -7.54
N ASN A 429 -1.12 -31.50 -8.41
CA ASN A 429 -1.82 -32.75 -8.71
C ASN A 429 -2.53 -33.39 -7.50
N GLN A 430 -3.00 -32.59 -6.54
CA GLN A 430 -3.82 -33.04 -5.40
C GLN A 430 -5.00 -32.08 -5.16
N PRO A 431 -6.18 -32.58 -4.77
CA PRO A 431 -7.32 -31.72 -4.44
C PRO A 431 -6.97 -30.81 -3.26
N SER A 432 -7.43 -29.55 -3.30
CA SER A 432 -7.14 -28.62 -2.21
C SER A 432 -7.78 -29.04 -0.90
N THR A 433 -7.07 -28.84 0.20
CA THR A 433 -7.51 -29.23 1.54
C THR A 433 -7.76 -27.99 2.39
N LEU A 434 -8.93 -27.91 3.01
CA LEU A 434 -9.30 -26.83 3.92
C LEU A 434 -9.13 -27.30 5.38
N HIS A 435 -8.35 -26.53 6.15
CA HIS A 435 -8.03 -26.84 7.54
C HIS A 435 -8.42 -25.68 8.43
N ARG A 436 -9.08 -25.97 9.55
CA ARG A 436 -9.27 -25.00 10.63
C ARG A 436 -8.00 -24.92 11.46
N LEU A 437 -7.47 -23.71 11.61
CA LEU A 437 -6.36 -23.40 12.50
C LEU A 437 -6.92 -22.66 13.71
N ARG A 438 -6.74 -23.23 14.90
CA ARG A 438 -7.14 -22.62 16.18
C ARG A 438 -5.91 -22.00 16.85
N ILE A 439 -5.92 -20.69 17.06
CA ILE A 439 -4.73 -19.91 17.45
C ILE A 439 -4.98 -19.09 18.73
N LEU A 440 -4.06 -19.16 19.69
CA LEU A 440 -4.03 -18.34 20.90
C LEU A 440 -2.66 -17.66 21.06
N SER A 441 -2.64 -16.33 21.18
CA SER A 441 -1.44 -15.47 21.29
C SER A 441 -0.77 -14.98 19.98
N PRO A 442 -0.18 -15.82 19.08
CA PRO A 442 0.75 -15.31 18.07
C PRO A 442 0.12 -14.43 16.99
N ALA A 443 -1.20 -14.47 16.77
CA ALA A 443 -1.86 -13.59 15.81
C ALA A 443 -1.71 -12.09 16.14
N CYS A 444 -1.44 -11.71 17.39
CA CYS A 444 -1.25 -10.30 17.79
C CYS A 444 0.22 -9.84 17.89
N LEU A 445 1.19 -10.75 17.71
CA LEU A 445 2.62 -10.43 17.80
C LEU A 445 3.22 -9.82 16.50
N PRO A 446 2.90 -10.31 15.27
CA PRO A 446 3.43 -9.74 14.03
C PRO A 446 3.14 -8.24 13.85
N PRO A 447 1.91 -7.72 14.09
CA PRO A 447 1.67 -6.29 14.00
C PRO A 447 2.39 -5.48 15.09
N MET A 448 2.64 -6.06 16.26
CA MET A 448 3.43 -5.43 17.32
C MET A 448 4.91 -5.26 16.94
N GLY A 449 5.40 -5.96 15.91
CA GLY A 449 6.71 -5.71 15.30
C GLY A 449 6.89 -4.28 14.76
N LEU A 450 5.80 -3.57 14.40
CA LEU A 450 5.87 -2.13 14.07
C LEU A 450 6.41 -1.26 15.22
N PHE A 451 6.24 -1.73 16.46
CA PHE A 451 6.67 -1.04 17.68
C PHE A 451 7.85 -1.72 18.39
N HIS A 452 8.09 -3.00 18.08
CA HIS A 452 9.19 -3.79 18.61
C HIS A 452 9.96 -4.45 17.43
N PRO A 453 10.60 -3.66 16.55
CA PRO A 453 11.09 -4.14 15.24
C PRO A 453 12.24 -5.16 15.31
N LYS A 454 12.82 -5.36 16.50
CA LYS A 454 13.71 -6.51 16.79
C LYS A 454 13.04 -7.88 16.59
N LEU A 455 11.70 -7.93 16.59
CA LEU A 455 10.91 -9.10 16.21
C LEU A 455 11.04 -9.47 14.72
N PHE A 456 11.45 -8.53 13.85
CA PHE A 456 11.68 -8.78 12.42
C PHE A 456 13.16 -9.06 12.06
N GLU A 457 14.10 -8.83 12.98
CA GLU A 457 15.52 -9.14 12.79
C GLU A 457 15.80 -10.65 12.88
N PRO A 458 16.80 -11.23 12.17
CA PRO A 458 17.84 -10.54 11.39
C PRO A 458 17.81 -10.87 9.87
N LEU A 459 16.62 -11.02 9.27
CA LEU A 459 16.51 -11.53 7.90
C LEU A 459 16.59 -10.44 6.81
N ASP A 460 17.63 -10.57 5.98
CA ASP A 460 17.87 -9.86 4.71
C ASP A 460 18.22 -8.35 4.75
N TRP A 461 18.61 -7.79 5.90
CA TRP A 461 19.21 -6.43 5.96
C TRP A 461 20.51 -6.32 5.14
N LYS A 462 21.20 -7.45 4.91
CA LYS A 462 22.41 -7.54 4.09
C LYS A 462 22.21 -7.16 2.61
N LEU A 463 20.97 -7.01 2.14
CA LEU A 463 20.65 -6.42 0.83
C LEU A 463 21.24 -5.01 0.64
N ALA A 464 21.38 -4.23 1.72
CA ALA A 464 21.99 -2.90 1.71
C ALA A 464 23.49 -2.87 1.30
N LYS A 465 24.10 -4.03 0.98
CA LYS A 465 25.48 -4.15 0.50
C LYS A 465 25.63 -4.70 -0.93
N ARG A 466 24.55 -4.95 -1.67
CA ARG A 466 24.65 -5.41 -3.06
C ARG A 466 24.77 -4.21 -4.03
N LYS A 467 25.84 -4.17 -4.83
CA LYS A 467 25.92 -3.27 -6.01
C LYS A 467 24.68 -3.53 -6.88
N ARG A 468 23.98 -2.46 -7.27
CA ARG A 468 22.62 -2.55 -7.85
C ARG A 468 22.52 -2.02 -9.29
N TRP A 469 23.64 -1.49 -9.82
CA TRP A 469 23.75 -0.96 -11.18
C TRP A 469 25.15 -1.28 -11.74
N ALA A 470 25.41 -2.54 -12.06
CA ALA A 470 26.58 -2.91 -12.87
C ALA A 470 26.40 -2.40 -14.31
N ASP A 471 25.20 -2.58 -14.85
CA ASP A 471 24.81 -2.24 -16.22
C ASP A 471 24.33 -0.77 -16.35
N ALA A 472 24.82 0.12 -15.47
CA ALA A 472 24.43 1.52 -15.47
C ALA A 472 24.87 2.26 -16.75
N GLU A 473 25.86 1.75 -17.46
CA GLU A 473 26.49 2.41 -18.60
C GLU A 473 25.49 2.63 -19.76
N GLU A 474 24.51 1.74 -19.96
CA GLU A 474 23.42 1.91 -20.96
C GLU A 474 22.43 3.05 -20.62
N ILE A 475 22.46 3.56 -19.38
CA ILE A 475 21.59 4.64 -18.88
C ILE A 475 22.32 5.99 -18.84
N VAL A 476 23.65 5.96 -18.98
CA VAL A 476 24.53 7.13 -18.92
C VAL A 476 24.47 7.96 -20.21
N ASP A 477 23.83 7.48 -21.28
CA ASP A 477 23.56 8.23 -22.52
C ASP A 477 22.53 9.38 -22.35
N ASP A 478 21.89 9.53 -21.18
CA ASP A 478 21.10 10.73 -20.84
C ASP A 478 22.05 11.84 -20.33
N ASP A 479 22.42 12.77 -21.23
CA ASP A 479 23.29 13.93 -20.96
C ASP A 479 22.94 14.70 -19.67
N PHE A 480 21.66 14.76 -19.30
CA PHE A 480 21.22 15.44 -18.08
C PHE A 480 21.43 14.60 -16.82
N VAL A 481 21.28 13.27 -16.91
CA VAL A 481 21.70 12.37 -15.82
C VAL A 481 23.22 12.41 -15.65
N LEU A 482 23.97 12.48 -16.76
CA LEU A 482 25.42 12.71 -16.76
C LEU A 482 25.80 14.03 -16.06
N ASP A 483 25.18 15.16 -16.44
CA ASP A 483 25.44 16.46 -15.82
C ASP A 483 25.06 16.47 -14.33
N MET A 484 23.93 15.87 -13.95
CA MET A 484 23.50 15.77 -12.56
C MET A 484 24.47 14.94 -11.70
N LEU A 485 25.05 13.88 -12.25
CA LEU A 485 26.09 13.07 -11.58
C LEU A 485 27.44 13.78 -11.54
N GLN A 486 27.75 14.62 -12.53
CA GLN A 486 28.97 15.44 -12.58
C GLN A 486 28.91 16.61 -11.61
N ASN A 487 27.84 17.42 -11.60
CA ASN A 487 27.71 18.61 -10.76
C ASN A 487 27.61 18.33 -9.25
N ARG A 488 27.53 17.06 -8.83
CA ARG A 488 27.79 16.61 -7.44
C ARG A 488 29.30 16.52 -7.08
N SER A 489 30.23 16.94 -7.94
CA SER A 489 31.69 16.74 -7.81
C SER A 489 32.40 17.57 -6.71
N GLY A 490 32.01 17.40 -5.45
CA GLY A 490 32.71 17.96 -4.29
C GLY A 490 33.93 17.16 -3.79
N GLY A 491 34.30 16.04 -4.44
CA GLY A 491 35.40 15.20 -3.96
C GLY A 491 35.84 14.07 -4.90
N GLN A 492 37.06 13.57 -4.64
CA GLN A 492 37.64 12.39 -5.30
C GLN A 492 37.16 11.11 -4.63
N GLY A 493 36.50 10.26 -5.43
CA GLY A 493 35.97 8.95 -5.09
C GLY A 493 35.46 8.31 -6.37
N ASP A 494 35.63 7.00 -6.53
CA ASP A 494 35.50 6.33 -7.82
C ASP A 494 34.12 6.47 -8.48
N LYS A 495 34.09 6.46 -9.82
CA LYS A 495 32.86 6.69 -10.60
C LYS A 495 31.77 5.65 -10.30
N GLU A 496 32.15 4.38 -10.13
CA GLU A 496 31.20 3.30 -9.81
C GLU A 496 30.39 3.56 -8.54
N ASP A 497 31.04 4.03 -7.46
CA ASP A 497 30.39 4.19 -6.14
C ASP A 497 29.38 5.36 -6.11
N ARG A 498 29.28 6.14 -7.20
CA ARG A 498 28.36 7.28 -7.38
C ARG A 498 27.05 6.91 -8.07
N LEU A 499 27.08 5.92 -8.99
CA LEU A 499 25.89 5.37 -9.62
C LEU A 499 25.10 4.48 -8.65
N LEU A 500 25.78 4.00 -7.59
CA LEU A 500 25.15 3.40 -6.42
C LEU A 500 24.37 4.46 -5.61
N LEU A 501 23.14 4.75 -6.03
CA LEU A 501 22.10 5.30 -5.15
C LEU A 501 21.87 4.31 -4.00
N ARG A 502 22.64 4.49 -2.92
CA ARG A 502 22.63 3.60 -1.76
C ARG A 502 21.23 3.50 -1.18
N ASP A 503 20.87 2.29 -0.76
CA ASP A 503 19.60 2.00 -0.10
C ASP A 503 19.67 2.46 1.37
N GLU A 504 19.84 3.78 1.56
CA GLU A 504 19.87 4.44 2.87
C GLU A 504 18.44 4.64 3.39
N TYR A 505 17.75 3.50 3.62
CA TYR A 505 16.69 3.44 4.63
C TYR A 505 17.23 4.00 5.95
N LEU A 506 16.38 4.62 6.75
CA LEU A 506 16.78 5.29 7.99
C LEU A 506 17.08 4.29 9.12
N PHE A 507 18.19 3.58 8.97
CA PHE A 507 18.86 2.87 10.04
C PHE A 507 19.58 3.87 10.94
N LEU A 508 19.58 3.59 12.25
CA LEU A 508 20.54 4.23 13.15
C LEU A 508 21.98 3.87 12.73
N PRO A 509 23.02 4.66 13.11
CA PRO A 509 24.42 4.28 12.91
C PRO A 509 24.81 2.96 13.59
N SER A 510 23.96 2.41 14.48
CA SER A 510 24.08 1.07 15.07
C SER A 510 23.55 -0.07 14.19
N GLY A 511 22.91 0.23 13.05
CA GLY A 511 22.22 -0.74 12.18
C GLY A 511 20.85 -1.20 12.67
N SER A 512 20.42 -0.80 13.87
CA SER A 512 19.14 -1.23 14.46
C SER A 512 17.93 -0.55 13.77
N PRO A 513 16.81 -1.26 13.56
CA PRO A 513 15.60 -0.67 13.02
C PRO A 513 14.88 0.20 14.06
N LEU A 514 14.37 1.35 13.62
CA LEU A 514 13.57 2.29 14.43
C LEU A 514 12.12 1.78 14.62
N CYS A 515 11.48 2.14 15.73
CA CYS A 515 10.06 1.83 15.96
C CYS A 515 9.14 2.92 15.37
N LEU A 516 7.94 2.53 14.94
CA LEU A 516 7.02 3.43 14.22
C LEU A 516 6.63 4.68 15.02
N SER A 517 6.40 4.56 16.33
CA SER A 517 6.02 5.72 17.16
C SER A 517 7.15 6.73 17.37
N ASP A 518 8.40 6.27 17.51
CA ASP A 518 9.56 7.17 17.53
C ASP A 518 9.69 7.92 16.22
N VAL A 519 9.50 7.23 15.09
CA VAL A 519 9.61 7.79 13.74
C VAL A 519 8.53 8.84 13.46
N ILE A 520 7.30 8.64 13.97
CA ILE A 520 6.23 9.65 13.87
C ILE A 520 6.56 10.89 14.71
N ARG A 521 7.09 10.73 15.93
CA ARG A 521 7.58 11.86 16.74
C ARG A 521 8.70 12.59 16.00
N ASP A 522 9.69 11.87 15.49
CA ASP A 522 10.91 12.44 14.91
C ASP A 522 10.64 13.12 13.55
N ALA A 523 9.68 12.62 12.77
CA ALA A 523 9.22 13.28 11.55
C ALA A 523 8.56 14.64 11.85
N ILE A 524 7.66 14.69 12.84
CA ILE A 524 7.04 15.94 13.29
C ILE A 524 8.11 16.88 13.87
N ALA A 525 9.03 16.37 14.70
CA ALA A 525 10.07 17.16 15.36
C ALA A 525 11.09 17.78 14.38
N ARG A 526 11.43 17.12 13.26
CA ARG A 526 12.29 17.72 12.23
C ARG A 526 11.64 18.92 11.55
N VAL A 527 10.37 18.81 11.18
CA VAL A 527 9.63 19.93 10.56
C VAL A 527 9.47 21.07 11.58
N MET A 528 9.19 20.78 12.85
CA MET A 528 9.22 21.77 13.92
C MET A 528 10.54 22.55 14.00
N GLN A 529 11.68 21.86 13.91
CA GLN A 529 13.01 22.50 13.92
C GLN A 529 13.22 23.42 12.70
N MET A 530 12.69 23.06 11.53
CA MET A 530 12.74 23.92 10.32
C MET A 530 11.93 25.21 10.50
N HIS A 531 10.74 25.14 11.11
CA HIS A 531 9.94 26.32 11.45
C HIS A 531 10.59 27.18 12.55
N GLU A 532 11.21 26.55 13.55
CA GLU A 532 11.93 27.25 14.62
C GLU A 532 13.12 28.06 14.06
N MET A 533 13.92 27.47 13.17
CA MET A 533 15.00 28.17 12.46
C MET A 533 14.46 29.30 11.55
N SER A 534 13.30 29.09 10.93
CA SER A 534 12.58 30.09 10.12
C SER A 534 11.89 31.20 10.96
N LYS A 535 11.90 31.09 12.30
CA LYS A 535 11.25 32.01 13.26
C LYS A 535 9.72 32.09 13.13
N GLU A 536 9.11 30.94 12.82
CA GLU A 536 7.67 30.75 12.76
C GLU A 536 6.98 31.09 14.09
N THR A 537 6.04 32.06 14.09
CA THR A 537 5.42 32.55 15.33
C THR A 537 4.32 31.63 15.89
N LYS A 538 3.96 30.57 15.16
CA LYS A 538 2.83 29.66 15.45
C LYS A 538 3.23 28.19 15.67
N LEU A 539 4.51 27.92 15.95
CA LEU A 539 5.07 26.57 16.09
C LEU A 539 4.24 25.62 17.01
N ALA A 540 3.71 26.12 18.12
CA ALA A 540 2.89 25.30 19.03
C ALA A 540 1.53 24.90 18.43
N GLU A 541 0.83 25.83 17.75
CA GLU A 541 -0.42 25.56 17.03
C GLU A 541 -0.18 24.55 15.90
N PHE A 542 0.88 24.74 15.13
CA PHE A 542 1.30 23.87 14.03
C PHE A 542 1.61 22.44 14.52
N THR A 543 2.37 22.32 15.61
CA THR A 543 2.68 21.03 16.24
C THR A 543 1.41 20.32 16.72
N GLN A 544 0.49 21.05 17.37
CA GLN A 544 -0.80 20.50 17.79
C GLN A 544 -1.64 20.05 16.58
N LYS A 545 -1.59 20.79 15.46
CA LYS A 545 -2.25 20.41 14.20
C LYS A 545 -1.68 19.11 13.63
N LEU A 546 -0.35 18.95 13.57
CA LEU A 546 0.29 17.72 13.10
C LEU A 546 -0.02 16.49 13.96
N TYR A 547 0.09 16.60 15.28
CA TYR A 547 -0.28 15.49 16.18
C TYR A 547 -1.78 15.15 16.15
N GLY A 548 -2.65 16.13 15.88
CA GLY A 548 -4.09 15.91 15.69
C GLY A 548 -4.51 15.42 14.29
N ASN A 549 -3.58 15.32 13.34
CA ASN A 549 -3.86 14.95 11.94
C ASN A 549 -2.86 13.87 11.44
N ILE A 550 -2.77 12.76 12.15
CA ILE A 550 -1.92 11.63 11.74
C ILE A 550 -2.75 10.71 10.84
N ILE A 551 -2.54 10.73 9.53
CA ILE A 551 -3.35 9.96 8.57
C ILE A 551 -2.76 8.56 8.42
N LEU A 552 -3.53 7.52 8.73
CA LEU A 552 -3.13 6.13 8.52
C LEU A 552 -3.53 5.66 7.12
N ALA A 553 -2.57 5.16 6.36
CA ALA A 553 -2.71 4.72 4.97
C ALA A 553 -1.95 3.41 4.69
N GLY A 554 -2.07 2.90 3.47
CA GLY A 554 -1.35 1.72 3.00
C GLY A 554 -2.10 0.41 3.23
N GLY A 555 -1.57 -0.69 2.70
CA GLY A 555 -2.25 -2.00 2.73
C GLY A 555 -2.50 -2.56 4.13
N CYS A 556 -1.65 -2.23 5.10
CA CYS A 556 -1.76 -2.70 6.48
C CYS A 556 -2.49 -1.72 7.42
N SER A 557 -3.09 -0.64 6.91
CA SER A 557 -3.88 0.30 7.71
C SER A 557 -5.11 -0.35 8.36
N GLY A 558 -5.63 -1.43 7.77
CA GLY A 558 -6.84 -2.13 8.22
C GLY A 558 -6.65 -3.03 9.44
N ILE A 559 -5.45 -3.14 10.00
CA ILE A 559 -5.21 -3.97 11.19
C ILE A 559 -5.96 -3.38 12.39
N LYS A 560 -6.93 -4.14 12.92
CA LYS A 560 -7.74 -3.73 14.08
C LYS A 560 -6.85 -3.39 15.28
N GLY A 561 -7.13 -2.27 15.95
CA GLY A 561 -6.38 -1.79 17.12
C GLY A 561 -5.08 -1.04 16.81
N LEU A 562 -4.71 -0.89 15.53
CA LEU A 562 -3.45 -0.25 15.12
C LEU A 562 -3.42 1.26 15.38
N ALA A 563 -4.52 1.97 15.14
CA ALA A 563 -4.58 3.42 15.33
C ALA A 563 -4.46 3.78 16.81
N GLU A 564 -5.24 3.11 17.65
CA GLU A 564 -5.23 3.22 19.10
C GLU A 564 -3.84 2.86 19.67
N ALA A 565 -3.18 1.84 19.11
CA ALA A 565 -1.82 1.44 19.47
C ALA A 565 -0.74 2.48 19.08
N ILE A 566 -0.97 3.29 18.04
CA ILE A 566 -0.13 4.45 17.69
C ILE A 566 -0.42 5.60 18.66
N GLU A 567 -1.69 6.02 18.80
CA GLU A 567 -2.10 7.13 19.69
C GLU A 567 -1.61 6.95 21.13
N GLN A 568 -1.80 5.77 21.70
CA GLN A 568 -1.43 5.45 23.09
C GLN A 568 0.09 5.26 23.30
N ARG A 569 0.88 5.24 22.21
CA ARG A 569 2.34 5.36 22.25
C ARG A 569 2.76 6.82 22.14
N LEU A 570 2.19 7.55 21.18
CA LEU A 570 2.46 8.98 20.98
C LEU A 570 2.05 9.81 22.20
N SER A 571 0.98 9.44 22.92
CA SER A 571 0.59 10.11 24.17
C SER A 571 1.68 10.13 25.25
N LYS A 572 2.64 9.19 25.18
CA LYS A 572 3.78 9.05 26.11
C LYS A 572 5.05 9.76 25.65
N ILE A 573 5.14 10.16 24.38
CA ILE A 573 6.35 10.75 23.77
C ILE A 573 6.12 12.07 23.00
N LYS A 574 4.86 12.54 22.92
CA LYS A 574 4.51 13.88 22.40
C LYS A 574 5.03 14.99 23.33
N PRO A 575 5.29 16.21 22.81
CA PRO A 575 5.57 17.37 23.65
C PRO A 575 4.46 17.63 24.67
N ALA A 576 4.82 18.10 25.87
CA ALA A 576 3.87 18.29 26.96
C ALA A 576 2.75 19.30 26.67
N PHE A 577 2.98 20.27 25.78
CA PHE A 577 2.00 21.27 25.36
C PHE A 577 0.99 20.76 24.31
N VAL A 578 1.23 19.59 23.71
CA VAL A 578 0.28 18.94 22.80
C VAL A 578 -0.75 18.22 23.65
N ASN A 579 -2.03 18.54 23.53
CA ASN A 579 -3.12 17.94 24.28
C ASN A 579 -3.24 16.44 23.98
N GLN A 580 -3.60 16.12 22.74
CA GLN A 580 -3.83 14.76 22.23
C GLN A 580 -3.08 14.53 20.92
N ALA A 581 -2.72 13.27 20.67
CA ALA A 581 -2.36 12.76 19.35
C ALA A 581 -3.53 11.92 18.82
N THR A 582 -3.91 12.13 17.56
CA THR A 582 -5.12 11.56 16.95
C THR A 582 -4.78 10.93 15.60
N VAL A 583 -5.19 9.67 15.39
CA VAL A 583 -4.92 8.91 14.17
C VAL A 583 -6.20 8.78 13.33
N LEU A 584 -6.18 9.39 12.15
CA LEU A 584 -7.28 9.42 11.20
C LEU A 584 -7.28 8.14 10.35
N VAL A 585 -8.24 7.26 10.60
CA VAL A 585 -8.52 6.04 9.82
C VAL A 585 -9.80 6.25 9.00
N ASN A 586 -9.82 5.75 7.77
CA ASN A 586 -10.94 5.88 6.82
C ASN A 586 -11.52 7.31 6.67
N PRO A 587 -10.69 8.39 6.61
CA PRO A 587 -11.17 9.76 6.60
C PRO A 587 -12.11 10.04 5.41
N LYS A 588 -13.16 10.83 5.65
CA LYS A 588 -14.24 11.11 4.68
C LYS A 588 -14.92 9.84 4.14
N SER A 589 -15.00 8.79 4.96
CA SER A 589 -15.56 7.47 4.61
C SER A 589 -14.82 6.78 3.43
N ARG A 590 -13.58 7.19 3.12
CA ARG A 590 -12.75 6.54 2.10
C ARG A 590 -11.73 5.64 2.78
N SER A 591 -11.74 4.35 2.41
CA SER A 591 -10.88 3.32 2.99
C SER A 591 -9.40 3.72 3.00
N SER A 592 -8.76 3.60 4.18
CA SER A 592 -7.33 3.86 4.38
C SER A 592 -6.42 3.03 3.45
N LEU A 593 -6.91 1.87 2.97
CA LEU A 593 -6.19 1.04 2.00
C LEU A 593 -6.05 1.68 0.61
N HIS A 594 -6.81 2.75 0.30
CA HIS A 594 -6.89 3.35 -1.03
C HIS A 594 -6.77 4.89 -1.05
N LEU A 595 -6.48 5.55 0.08
CA LEU A 595 -6.48 7.03 0.19
C LEU A 595 -5.62 7.73 -0.87
N ALA A 596 -4.39 7.26 -1.09
CA ALA A 596 -3.51 7.82 -2.10
C ALA A 596 -4.09 7.69 -3.53
N TRP A 597 -4.66 6.54 -3.87
CA TRP A 597 -5.34 6.35 -5.16
C TRP A 597 -6.54 7.29 -5.34
N CYS A 598 -7.39 7.39 -4.32
CA CYS A 598 -8.54 8.30 -4.34
C CYS A 598 -8.10 9.78 -4.44
N GLY A 599 -6.99 10.15 -3.79
CA GLY A 599 -6.35 11.47 -3.94
C GLY A 599 -5.82 11.74 -5.35
N GLY A 600 -5.31 10.72 -6.04
CA GLY A 600 -4.93 10.82 -7.46
C GLY A 600 -6.13 11.12 -8.39
N LYS A 601 -7.35 10.73 -8.03
CA LYS A 601 -8.58 11.16 -8.74
C LYS A 601 -8.84 12.66 -8.58
N LEU A 602 -8.50 13.24 -7.42
CA LEU A 602 -8.63 14.68 -7.16
C LEU A 602 -7.61 15.46 -8.00
N VAL A 603 -6.38 14.92 -8.14
CA VAL A 603 -5.37 15.44 -9.08
C VAL A 603 -5.87 15.38 -10.53
N ALA A 604 -6.46 14.25 -10.94
CA ALA A 604 -7.01 14.09 -12.29
C ALA A 604 -8.15 15.09 -12.59
N SER A 605 -8.99 15.42 -11.61
CA SER A 605 -10.20 16.24 -11.83
C SER A 605 -10.02 17.75 -11.61
N ALA A 606 -9.10 18.18 -10.75
CA ALA A 606 -8.90 19.60 -10.47
C ALA A 606 -8.31 20.37 -11.66
N GLU A 607 -8.55 21.69 -11.66
CA GLU A 607 -8.07 22.63 -12.69
C GLU A 607 -6.60 23.04 -12.46
N CYS A 608 -6.20 23.26 -11.21
CA CYS A 608 -4.82 23.63 -10.83
C CYS A 608 -3.77 22.56 -11.18
N TYR A 609 -4.17 21.30 -11.37
CA TYR A 609 -3.28 20.22 -11.80
C TYR A 609 -3.31 19.95 -13.32
N ARG A 610 -3.94 20.79 -14.16
CA ARG A 610 -3.82 20.62 -15.63
C ARG A 610 -2.37 20.73 -16.11
N GLU A 611 -1.57 21.61 -15.50
CA GLU A 611 -0.23 21.95 -15.99
C GLU A 611 0.85 20.92 -15.62
N ILE A 612 0.56 19.96 -14.73
CA ILE A 612 1.51 18.92 -14.32
C ILE A 612 1.53 17.70 -15.25
N PHE A 613 0.64 17.66 -16.25
CA PHE A 613 0.56 16.57 -17.23
C PHE A 613 1.57 16.76 -18.38
N VAL A 614 2.68 16.02 -18.33
CA VAL A 614 3.65 15.88 -19.42
C VAL A 614 3.01 15.12 -20.58
N LYS A 615 3.01 15.67 -21.79
CA LYS A 615 2.59 14.95 -23.00
C LYS A 615 3.69 14.01 -23.49
N ARG A 616 3.30 12.89 -24.11
CA ARG A 616 4.23 11.92 -24.72
C ARG A 616 5.31 12.55 -25.61
N LYS A 617 4.95 13.56 -26.42
CA LYS A 617 5.93 14.28 -27.24
C LYS A 617 6.90 15.12 -26.41
N GLU A 618 6.44 15.82 -25.37
CA GLU A 618 7.34 16.59 -24.50
C GLU A 618 8.36 15.68 -23.78
N TRP A 619 7.97 14.44 -23.46
CA TRP A 619 8.88 13.41 -22.95
C TRP A 619 9.87 12.91 -24.02
N GLN A 620 9.41 12.64 -25.24
CA GLN A 620 10.29 12.24 -26.36
C GLN A 620 11.30 13.32 -26.73
N ASP A 621 10.91 14.60 -26.68
CA ASP A 621 11.76 15.74 -27.04
C ASP A 621 12.75 16.14 -25.93
N ARG A 622 12.51 15.77 -24.65
CA ARG A 622 13.24 16.33 -23.48
C ARG A 622 13.61 15.35 -22.36
N GLY A 623 13.14 14.11 -22.41
CA GLY A 623 13.37 13.08 -21.39
C GLY A 623 13.03 13.56 -19.97
N ILE A 624 13.86 13.16 -19.00
CA ILE A 624 13.64 13.41 -17.57
C ILE A 624 13.55 14.90 -17.18
N GLN A 625 14.07 15.81 -18.04
CA GLN A 625 14.07 17.25 -17.77
C GLN A 625 12.66 17.83 -17.64
N VAL A 626 11.70 17.35 -18.44
CA VAL A 626 10.34 17.94 -18.42
C VAL A 626 9.58 17.57 -17.14
N LEU A 627 9.86 16.42 -16.51
CA LEU A 627 9.27 16.10 -15.20
C LEU A 627 9.76 17.08 -14.11
N ARG A 628 11.04 17.45 -14.11
CA ARG A 628 11.61 18.42 -13.16
C ARG A 628 10.88 19.77 -13.14
N GLU A 629 10.33 20.19 -14.28
CA GLU A 629 9.58 21.44 -14.44
C GLU A 629 8.08 21.29 -14.17
N ARG A 630 7.56 20.06 -14.14
CA ARG A 630 6.13 19.74 -14.16
C ARG A 630 5.63 19.07 -12.88
N VAL A 631 6.48 18.49 -12.04
CA VAL A 631 6.04 17.88 -10.77
C VAL A 631 5.59 18.93 -9.75
N CYS A 632 4.57 18.60 -8.96
CA CYS A 632 4.05 19.46 -7.87
C CYS A 632 4.83 19.29 -6.55
N PHE A 633 6.10 18.90 -6.61
CA PHE A 633 6.94 18.65 -5.43
C PHE A 633 8.43 18.93 -5.75
N PRO A 634 9.28 19.21 -4.74
CA PRO A 634 10.70 19.44 -4.98
C PRO A 634 11.40 18.25 -5.65
N TRP A 635 12.03 18.51 -6.81
CA TRP A 635 12.74 17.50 -7.62
C TRP A 635 14.24 17.48 -7.34
#